data_AF-A0A0A3EPM1-F1
#
_entry.id   AF-A0A0A3EPM1-F1
#
_cell.length_a   1.000
_cell.length_b   1.000
_cell.length_c   1.000
_cell.angle_alpha   90.00
_cell.angle_beta   90.00
_cell.angle_gamma   90.00
#
_symmetry.space_group_name_H-M   'P 1'
#
loop_
_entity.id
_entity.type
_entity.pdbx_description
1 polymer ?
#
loop_
_entity_poly.entity_id
_entity_poly.type
_entity_poly.pdbx_seq_one_letter_code
_entity_poly.pdbx_strand_id
1 'polypeptide(L)'
;MAYQVTDLMSDVIALVEQRWVGSAEIWNLVNAMELASTERKISFFRELHKLIRHIPIDVFNDEEQRQNLIQAVQKALDEAIDLEEEEMWDDELD
;
A
#
# COMPACT_ATOMS: atom_id res chain seq x y z
N MET A 1 5.81 -20.00 2.02
CA MET A 1 4.45 -20.31 2.50
C MET A 1 3.50 -19.41 1.72
N ALA A 2 2.29 -19.86 1.41
CA ALA A 2 1.32 -18.99 0.75
C ALA A 2 0.93 -17.84 1.70
N TYR A 3 0.81 -16.62 1.20
CA TYR A 3 0.40 -15.46 1.96
C TYR A 3 -1.00 -15.68 2.56
N GLN A 4 -1.12 -15.61 3.88
CA GLN A 4 -2.36 -15.85 4.62
C GLN A 4 -3.01 -14.55 5.09
N VAL A 5 -4.30 -14.63 5.44
CA VAL A 5 -5.05 -13.49 6.01
C VAL A 5 -4.40 -12.96 7.30
N THR A 6 -3.78 -13.83 8.09
CA THR A 6 -3.06 -13.44 9.31
C THR A 6 -1.83 -12.60 8.97
N ASP A 7 -1.14 -12.90 7.87
CA ASP A 7 0.06 -12.18 7.45
C ASP A 7 -0.33 -10.73 7.07
N LEU A 8 -1.43 -10.55 6.34
CA LEU A 8 -1.97 -9.22 6.02
C LEU A 8 -2.26 -8.37 7.25
N MET A 9 -2.96 -8.95 8.24
CA MET A 9 -3.27 -8.22 9.46
C MET A 9 -1.99 -7.87 10.23
N SER A 10 -1.03 -8.79 10.30
CA SER A 10 0.27 -8.55 10.94
C SER A 10 1.06 -7.44 10.24
N ASP A 11 1.12 -7.44 8.91
CA ASP A 11 1.81 -6.41 8.13
C ASP A 11 1.16 -5.04 8.32
N VAL A 12 -0.18 -4.97 8.32
CA VAL A 12 -0.91 -3.72 8.58
C VAL A 12 -0.65 -3.19 9.99
N ILE A 13 -0.64 -4.06 11.00
CA ILE A 13 -0.30 -3.66 12.38
C ILE A 13 1.14 -3.13 12.44
N ALA A 14 2.09 -3.82 11.79
CA ALA A 14 3.48 -3.38 11.74
C ALA A 14 3.64 -2.00 11.09
N LEU A 15 2.91 -1.72 10.01
CA LEU A 15 2.89 -0.41 9.36
C LEU A 15 2.33 0.69 10.27
N VAL A 16 1.30 0.39 11.06
CA VAL A 16 0.71 1.33 12.01
C VAL A 16 1.66 1.63 13.17
N GLU A 17 2.48 0.67 13.60
CA GLU A 17 3.46 0.84 14.68
C GLU A 17 4.77 1.49 14.21
N GLN A 18 5.10 1.39 12.92
CA GLN A 18 6.35 1.91 12.34
C GLN A 18 6.33 3.44 12.20
N ARG A 19 7.44 4.10 12.57
CA ARG A 19 7.66 5.53 12.32
C ARG A 19 8.32 5.75 10.97
N TRP A 20 7.94 6.83 10.29
CA TRP A 20 8.53 7.26 9.01
C TRP A 20 8.39 6.21 7.91
N VAL A 21 7.16 5.72 7.72
CA VAL A 21 6.82 4.81 6.63
C VAL A 21 6.95 5.57 5.30
N GLY A 22 7.59 4.93 4.32
CA GLY A 22 7.68 5.39 2.94
C GLY A 22 6.88 4.50 1.99
N SER A 23 6.84 4.85 0.70
CA SER A 23 6.14 4.04 -0.32
C SER A 23 6.76 2.65 -0.47
N ALA A 24 8.08 2.52 -0.26
CA ALA A 24 8.80 1.25 -0.36
C ALA A 24 8.27 0.17 0.60
N GLU A 25 7.95 0.53 1.84
CA GLU A 25 7.37 -0.41 2.80
C GLU A 25 5.97 -0.89 2.37
N ILE A 26 5.18 0.00 1.76
CA ILE A 26 3.84 -0.36 1.25
C ILE A 26 3.98 -1.31 0.05
N TRP A 27 4.95 -1.06 -0.83
CA TRP A 27 5.27 -1.96 -1.95
C TRP A 27 5.74 -3.34 -1.49
N ASN A 28 6.54 -3.41 -0.43
CA ASN A 28 7.00 -4.70 0.12
C ASN A 28 5.81 -5.57 0.57
N LEU A 29 4.82 -4.97 1.24
CA LEU A 29 3.59 -5.66 1.62
C LEU A 29 2.87 -6.21 0.37
N VAL A 30 2.65 -5.36 -0.64
CA VAL A 30 1.91 -5.76 -1.85
C VAL A 30 2.66 -6.80 -2.68
N ASN A 31 3.98 -6.72 -2.74
CA ASN A 31 4.81 -7.68 -3.45
C ASN A 31 4.80 -9.05 -2.76
N ALA A 32 4.71 -9.09 -1.43
CA ALA A 32 4.57 -10.34 -0.66
C ALA A 32 3.24 -11.06 -0.93
N MET A 33 2.20 -10.33 -1.39
CA MET A 33 0.90 -10.89 -1.77
C MET A 33 0.88 -11.51 -3.17
N GLU A 34 1.93 -11.30 -3.99
CA GLU A 34 2.04 -11.82 -5.36
C GLU A 34 0.80 -11.51 -6.24
N LEU A 35 0.28 -10.28 -6.15
CA LEU A 35 -0.89 -9.86 -6.94
C LEU A 35 -0.59 -9.88 -8.44
N ALA A 36 -1.49 -10.50 -9.22
CA ALA A 36 -1.25 -10.88 -10.61
C ALA A 36 -1.14 -9.71 -11.62
N SER A 37 -1.69 -8.53 -11.33
CA SER A 37 -1.68 -7.39 -12.26
C SER A 37 -1.53 -6.06 -11.53
N THR A 38 -1.02 -5.06 -12.22
CA THR A 38 -0.88 -3.69 -11.72
C THR A 38 -2.24 -3.10 -11.31
N GLU A 39 -3.29 -3.32 -12.11
CA GLU A 39 -4.68 -2.94 -11.76
C GLU A 39 -5.12 -3.49 -10.39
N ARG A 40 -4.79 -4.75 -10.08
CA ARG A 40 -5.11 -5.36 -8.77
C ARG A 40 -4.31 -4.71 -7.64
N LYS A 41 -3.05 -4.35 -7.88
CA LYS A 41 -2.23 -3.61 -6.92
C LYS A 41 -2.82 -2.22 -6.65
N ILE A 42 -3.21 -1.49 -7.69
CA ILE A 42 -3.90 -0.19 -7.58
C ILE A 42 -5.19 -0.32 -6.76
N SER A 43 -6.02 -1.31 -7.07
CA SER A 43 -7.25 -1.59 -6.30
C SER A 43 -6.94 -1.82 -4.82
N PHE A 44 -5.91 -2.62 -4.54
CA PHE A 44 -5.48 -2.87 -3.17
C PHE A 44 -4.98 -1.61 -2.45
N PHE A 45 -4.12 -0.81 -3.07
CA PHE A 45 -3.64 0.44 -2.47
C PHE A 45 -4.78 1.41 -2.17
N ARG A 46 -5.79 1.50 -3.04
CA ARG A 46 -7.00 2.32 -2.81
C ARG A 46 -7.76 1.86 -1.57
N GLU A 47 -7.97 0.56 -1.41
CA GLU A 47 -8.66 0.00 -0.25
C GLU A 47 -7.83 0.09 1.03
N LEU A 48 -6.51 -0.12 0.95
CA LEU A 48 -5.58 0.06 2.08
C LEU A 48 -5.60 1.52 2.58
N HIS A 49 -5.58 2.48 1.66
CA HIS A 49 -5.66 3.91 1.98
C HIS A 49 -6.98 4.27 2.69
N LYS A 50 -8.11 3.71 2.23
CA LYS A 50 -9.40 3.85 2.92
C LYS A 50 -9.35 3.21 4.30
N LEU A 51 -8.82 2.00 4.42
CA LEU A 51 -8.73 1.26 5.68
C LEU A 51 -7.96 2.07 6.72
N ILE A 52 -6.76 2.56 6.39
CA ILE A 52 -5.92 3.34 7.31
C ILE A 52 -6.66 4.60 7.81
N ARG A 53 -7.42 5.26 6.95
CA ARG A 53 -8.22 6.43 7.34
C ARG A 53 -9.34 6.11 8.32
N HIS A 54 -9.87 4.88 8.31
CA HIS A 54 -10.90 4.41 9.24
C HIS A 54 -10.35 3.88 10.56
N ILE A 55 -9.04 3.62 10.66
CA ILE A 55 -8.44 3.21 11.94
C ILE A 55 -8.55 4.38 12.94
N PRO A 56 -9.03 4.14 14.17
CA PRO A 56 -9.09 5.16 15.21
C PRO A 56 -7.71 5.77 15.49
N ILE A 57 -7.65 7.07 15.75
CA ILE A 57 -6.41 7.79 16.02
C ILE A 57 -5.64 7.21 17.23
N ASP A 58 -6.36 6.66 18.22
CA ASP A 58 -5.78 6.06 19.43
C ASP A 58 -4.95 4.79 19.18
N VAL A 59 -5.03 4.22 17.97
CA VAL A 59 -4.20 3.07 17.57
C VAL A 59 -2.81 3.52 17.09
N PHE A 60 -2.69 4.77 16.64
CA PHE A 60 -1.42 5.35 16.21
C PHE A 60 -0.69 5.96 17.41
N ASN A 61 0.63 6.14 17.30
CA ASN A 61 1.40 6.83 18.34
C ASN A 61 1.01 8.31 18.45
N ASP A 62 0.82 8.96 17.29
CA ASP A 62 0.43 10.35 17.16
C ASP A 62 -0.19 10.64 15.77
N GLU A 63 -0.77 11.83 15.61
CA GLU A 63 -1.39 12.24 14.36
C GLU A 63 -0.35 12.39 13.22
N GLU A 64 0.89 12.75 13.53
CA GLU A 64 1.95 12.90 12.52
C GLU A 64 2.26 11.55 11.87
N GLN A 65 2.39 10.48 12.67
CA GLN A 65 2.58 9.13 12.18
C GLN A 65 1.40 8.67 11.31
N ARG A 66 0.17 8.92 11.77
CA ARG A 66 -1.03 8.60 10.98
C ARG A 66 -1.00 9.29 9.62
N GLN A 67 -0.66 10.58 9.58
CA GLN A 67 -0.56 11.35 8.34
C GLN A 67 0.59 10.86 7.46
N ASN A 68 1.74 10.52 8.04
CA ASN A 68 2.86 9.93 7.32
C ASN A 68 2.48 8.61 6.64
N LEU A 69 1.80 7.70 7.35
CA LEU A 69 1.34 6.43 6.76
C LEU A 69 0.31 6.66 5.64
N ILE A 70 -0.65 7.57 5.82
CA ILE A 70 -1.62 7.93 4.78
C ILE A 70 -0.90 8.44 3.52
N GLN A 71 0.10 9.30 3.68
CA GLN A 71 0.89 9.82 2.56
C GLN A 71 1.75 8.74 1.90
N ALA A 72 2.31 7.81 2.67
CA ALA A 72 3.09 6.70 2.15
C ALA A 72 2.24 5.78 1.24
N VAL A 73 1.02 5.45 1.66
CA VAL A 73 0.10 4.66 0.84
C VAL A 73 -0.39 5.42 -0.38
N GLN A 74 -0.67 6.72 -0.25
CA GLN A 74 -1.02 7.55 -1.41
C GLN A 74 0.12 7.58 -2.43
N LYS A 75 1.37 7.75 -1.98
CA LYS A 75 2.53 7.74 -2.87
C LYS A 75 2.71 6.40 -3.58
N ALA A 76 2.54 5.28 -2.88
CA ALA A 76 2.60 3.95 -3.51
C ALA A 76 1.45 3.73 -4.52
N LEU A 77 0.26 4.28 -4.24
CA LEU A 77 -0.85 4.27 -5.19
C LEU A 77 -0.52 5.07 -6.44
N ASP A 78 0.03 6.27 -6.30
CA ASP A 78 0.41 7.12 -7.43
C ASP A 78 1.49 6.44 -8.28
N GLU A 79 2.53 5.88 -7.65
CA GLU A 79 3.58 5.10 -8.32
C GLU A 79 3.01 3.89 -9.09
N ALA A 80 1.97 3.25 -8.56
CA ALA A 80 1.33 2.11 -9.23
C ALA A 80 0.49 2.54 -10.44
N ILE A 81 -0.12 3.73 -10.40
CA ILE A 81 -0.84 4.30 -11.54
C ILE A 81 0.15 4.69 -12.64
N ASP A 82 1.25 5.35 -12.28
CA ASP A 82 2.31 5.69 -13.24
C ASP A 82 2.85 4.43 -13.95
N LEU A 83 3.03 3.34 -13.21
CA LEU A 83 3.49 2.06 -13.77
C LEU A 83 2.45 1.41 -14.70
N GLU A 84 1.14 1.51 -14.38
CA GLU A 84 0.08 1.04 -15.27
C GLU A 84 0.03 1.86 -16.57
N GLU A 85 0.23 3.18 -16.48
CA GLU A 85 0.28 4.06 -17.65
C GLU A 85 1.49 3.73 -18.55
N GLU A 86 2.66 3.45 -17.96
CA GLU A 86 3.85 2.99 -18.68
C GLU A 86 3.61 1.64 -19.38
N GLU A 87 3.04 0.65 -18.68
CA GLU A 87 2.70 -0.67 -19.24
C GLU A 87 1.72 -0.54 -20.44
N MET A 88 0.72 0.35 -20.33
CA MET A 88 -0.24 0.59 -21.42
C MET A 88 0.41 1.22 -22.65
N TRP A 89 1.37 2.14 -22.46
CA TRP A 89 2.05 2.78 -23.58
C TRP A 89 2.99 1.81 -24.31
N ASP A 90 3.67 0.94 -23.58
CA ASP A 90 4.54 -0.08 -24.16
C ASP A 90 3.71 -1.10 -24.99
N ASP A 91 2.55 -1.53 -24.47
CA ASP A 91 1.62 -2.42 -25.20
C ASP A 91 1.05 -1.79 -26.50
N GLU A 92 0.91 -0.46 -26.57
CA GLU A 92 0.45 0.24 -27.78
C GLU A 92 1.54 0.39 -28.87
N LEU A 93 2.82 0.21 -28.51
CA LEU A 93 3.97 0.37 -29.40
C LEU A 93 4.46 -0.95 -30.03
N ASP A 94 4.02 -2.10 -29.50
CA ASP A 94 4.30 -3.45 -30.01
C ASP A 94 3.26 -3.96 -31.05
#